data_AF-A0A562IYC0-F1
#
_entry.id   AF-A0A562IYC0-F1
#
_cell.length_a   1.000
_cell.length_b   1.000
_cell.length_c   1.000
_cell.angle_alpha   90.00
_cell.angle_beta   90.00
_cell.angle_gamma   90.00
#
_symmetry.space_group_name_H-M   'P 1'
#
loop_
_entity.id
_entity.type
_entity.pdbx_description
1 polymer ?
#
loop_
_entity_poly.entity_id
_entity_poly.type
_entity_poly.pdbx_seq_one_letter_code
_entity_poly.pdbx_strand_id
1 'polypeptide(L)'
;MSAPALLCLALALLAWPVAPGAAQRLRPTGQPSGHRPRPGTAMHRWALRSGPATAALVAGLLLSTPVVAVLAAVCAAAGARVVRARAETVAEDRRTRALAEALGVLVAEVRSGRPLAEAAGAAAAGCPDPATARVLVPVLRLGEAPQVRPRDPLGPALVRLAAAVRLSGATGCSLAAVVGAVEDDLRARLRTAAELRSAVAGPRASATVLAGLPVFGLLMGAGVGADPWRVLTTTTPGTVLLVLGVGLELAGLAWSARLVGRVVRG
;
A
#
# COMPACT_ATOMS: atom_id res chain seq x y z
N MET A 1 -28.30 -3.05 -24.76
CA MET A 1 -27.13 -2.96 -23.88
C MET A 1 -27.18 -4.11 -22.89
N SER A 2 -26.39 -5.16 -23.11
CA SER A 2 -26.42 -6.33 -22.25
C SER A 2 -25.75 -6.02 -20.92
N ALA A 3 -26.48 -6.22 -19.81
CA ALA A 3 -26.02 -6.18 -18.42
C ALA A 3 -24.58 -6.67 -18.15
N PRO A 4 -24.03 -7.69 -18.84
CA PRO A 4 -22.62 -8.09 -18.69
C PRO A 4 -21.57 -7.03 -19.03
N ALA A 5 -21.81 -6.17 -20.03
CA ALA A 5 -20.86 -5.13 -20.40
C ALA A 5 -20.74 -4.07 -19.29
N LEU A 6 -21.86 -3.75 -18.66
CA LEU A 6 -21.90 -2.87 -17.49
C LEU A 6 -21.22 -3.50 -16.28
N LEU A 7 -21.28 -4.83 -16.12
CA LEU A 7 -20.64 -5.56 -15.03
C LEU A 7 -19.12 -5.66 -15.20
N CYS A 8 -18.63 -5.91 -16.42
CA CYS A 8 -17.20 -5.89 -16.71
C CYS A 8 -16.62 -4.47 -16.63
N LEU A 9 -17.35 -3.45 -17.13
CA LEU A 9 -16.96 -2.06 -17.00
C LEU A 9 -17.00 -1.60 -15.54
N ALA A 10 -18.00 -2.03 -14.76
CA ALA A 10 -18.07 -1.76 -13.33
C ALA A 10 -16.94 -2.44 -12.57
N LEU A 11 -16.60 -3.70 -12.86
CA LEU A 11 -15.46 -4.40 -12.24
C LEU A 11 -14.11 -3.77 -12.64
N ALA A 12 -13.98 -3.31 -13.89
CA ALA A 12 -12.81 -2.58 -14.37
C ALA A 12 -12.69 -1.19 -13.71
N LEU A 13 -13.82 -0.50 -13.50
CA LEU A 13 -13.89 0.80 -12.81
C LEU A 13 -13.72 0.66 -11.28
N LEU A 14 -14.17 -0.43 -10.67
CA LEU A 14 -13.89 -0.76 -9.26
C LEU A 14 -12.44 -1.19 -9.06
N ALA A 15 -11.82 -1.81 -10.07
CA ALA A 15 -10.39 -2.05 -10.12
C ALA A 15 -9.59 -0.79 -10.50
N TRP A 16 -10.24 0.23 -11.08
CA TRP A 16 -9.66 1.51 -11.43
C TRP A 16 -9.56 2.40 -10.19
N PRO A 17 -8.34 2.65 -9.69
CA PRO A 17 -8.18 3.36 -8.44
C PRO A 17 -8.37 4.85 -8.69
N VAL A 18 -9.55 5.39 -8.36
CA VAL A 18 -9.67 6.82 -8.05
C VAL A 18 -8.68 7.09 -6.92
N ALA A 19 -7.63 7.85 -7.23
CA ALA A 19 -6.57 8.15 -6.30
C ALA A 19 -7.18 8.76 -5.02
N PRO A 20 -6.99 8.15 -3.83
CA PRO A 20 -7.49 8.74 -2.59
C PRO A 20 -6.70 9.99 -2.14
N GLY A 21 -5.89 10.57 -3.04
CA GLY A 21 -4.96 11.66 -2.75
C GLY A 21 -5.55 13.08 -2.84
N ALA A 22 -6.74 13.27 -3.40
CA ALA A 22 -7.35 14.59 -3.49
C ALA A 22 -7.96 15.05 -2.15
N ALA A 23 -8.62 14.15 -1.42
CA ALA A 23 -9.32 14.49 -0.17
C ALA A 23 -8.38 14.72 1.03
N GLN A 24 -7.12 14.30 0.94
CA GLN A 24 -6.16 14.43 2.05
C GLN A 24 -5.34 15.73 2.01
N ARG A 25 -5.40 16.49 0.89
CA ARG A 25 -4.68 17.75 0.70
C ARG A 25 -5.38 18.98 1.30
N LEU A 26 -6.56 18.82 1.89
CA LEU A 26 -7.34 19.91 2.48
C LEU A 26 -7.61 19.73 3.99
N ARG A 27 -6.71 19.08 4.73
CA ARG A 27 -6.76 19.10 6.20
C ARG A 27 -5.82 20.19 6.73
N PRO A 28 -6.36 21.28 7.30
CA PRO A 28 -5.54 22.27 7.99
C PRO A 28 -4.82 21.61 9.17
N THR A 29 -3.55 21.96 9.32
CA THR A 29 -2.73 21.70 10.50
C THR A 29 -3.35 22.41 11.70
N GLY A 30 -3.94 21.64 12.62
CA GLY A 30 -4.36 22.16 13.93
C GLY A 30 -5.51 21.38 14.58
N GLN A 31 -5.16 20.39 15.41
CA GLN A 31 -5.77 20.08 16.73
C GLN A 31 -5.48 18.63 17.16
N PRO A 32 -5.02 18.38 18.39
CA PRO A 32 -4.85 17.03 18.92
C PRO A 32 -6.21 16.48 19.37
N SER A 33 -6.85 15.65 18.55
CA SER A 33 -8.11 14.99 18.90
C SER A 33 -7.84 13.56 19.37
N GLY A 34 -8.15 13.26 20.64
CA GLY A 34 -8.04 11.93 21.22
C GLY A 34 -8.81 10.87 20.42
N HIS A 35 -8.08 9.91 19.85
CA HIS A 35 -8.66 8.82 19.07
C HIS A 35 -8.96 7.62 19.97
N ARG A 36 -10.25 7.42 20.29
CA ARG A 36 -10.74 6.13 20.77
C ARG A 36 -10.76 5.13 19.60
N PRO A 37 -10.12 3.95 19.70
CA PRO A 37 -10.16 2.96 18.62
C PRO A 37 -11.56 2.35 18.52
N ARG A 38 -12.19 2.46 17.34
CA ARG A 38 -13.46 1.78 17.02
C ARG A 38 -13.17 0.33 16.57
N PRO A 39 -13.63 -0.69 17.31
CA PRO A 39 -13.48 -2.09 16.92
C PRO A 39 -14.63 -2.46 15.98
N GLY A 40 -14.40 -2.44 14.67
CA GLY A 40 -15.45 -2.83 13.72
C GLY A 40 -15.01 -2.99 12.25
N THR A 41 -13.78 -2.58 11.90
CA THR A 41 -13.36 -2.52 10.50
C THR A 41 -12.67 -3.78 9.99
N ALA A 42 -12.35 -4.76 10.84
CA ALA A 42 -11.67 -5.98 10.43
C ALA A 42 -12.58 -6.88 9.55
N MET A 43 -13.85 -7.02 9.92
CA MET A 43 -14.81 -7.85 9.18
C MET A 43 -15.24 -7.19 7.86
N HIS A 44 -15.40 -5.86 7.85
CA HIS A 44 -15.70 -5.10 6.64
C HIS A 44 -14.55 -5.15 5.62
N ARG A 45 -13.30 -5.16 6.08
CA ARG A 45 -12.09 -5.30 5.23
C ARG A 45 -11.94 -6.70 4.62
N TRP A 46 -12.47 -7.74 5.26
CA TRP A 46 -12.50 -9.09 4.69
C TRP A 46 -13.62 -9.24 3.66
N ALA A 47 -14.81 -8.70 3.92
CA ALA A 47 -15.92 -8.66 2.95
C ALA A 47 -15.56 -7.88 1.67
N LEU A 48 -14.84 -6.75 1.79
CA LEU A 48 -14.28 -6.00 0.66
C LEU A 48 -13.16 -6.75 -0.08
N ARG A 49 -12.55 -7.77 0.54
CA ARG A 49 -11.39 -8.51 -0.01
C ARG A 49 -11.77 -9.84 -0.67
N SER A 50 -12.93 -10.40 -0.35
CA SER A 50 -13.49 -11.61 -0.97
C SER A 50 -14.65 -11.33 -1.93
N GLY A 51 -15.38 -10.22 -1.75
CA GLY A 51 -16.51 -9.81 -2.61
C GLY A 51 -16.24 -9.76 -4.13
N PRO A 52 -15.07 -9.29 -4.63
CA PRO A 52 -14.84 -9.25 -6.08
C PRO A 52 -14.54 -10.63 -6.68
N ALA A 53 -13.96 -11.55 -5.90
CA ALA A 53 -13.65 -12.90 -6.38
C ALA A 53 -14.92 -13.77 -6.46
N THR A 54 -15.83 -13.63 -5.49
CA THR A 54 -17.13 -14.32 -5.53
C THR A 54 -18.04 -13.72 -6.59
N ALA A 55 -18.05 -12.40 -6.77
CA ALA A 55 -18.81 -11.76 -7.85
C ALA A 55 -18.28 -12.12 -9.25
N ALA A 56 -16.97 -12.21 -9.44
CA ALA A 56 -16.36 -12.62 -10.71
C ALA A 56 -16.63 -14.11 -11.04
N LEU A 57 -16.64 -14.99 -10.03
CA LEU A 57 -16.98 -16.40 -10.20
C LEU A 57 -18.46 -16.57 -10.59
N VAL A 58 -19.37 -15.85 -9.91
CA VAL A 58 -20.81 -15.89 -10.20
C VAL A 58 -21.11 -15.29 -11.58
N ALA A 59 -20.45 -14.20 -11.96
CA ALA A 59 -20.59 -13.61 -13.30
C ALA A 59 -20.02 -14.52 -14.40
N GLY A 60 -18.92 -15.24 -14.13
CA GLY A 60 -18.32 -16.21 -15.06
C GLY A 60 -19.19 -17.46 -15.27
N LEU A 61 -19.89 -17.92 -14.24
CA LEU A 61 -20.85 -19.02 -14.38
C LEU A 61 -22.10 -18.64 -15.20
N LEU A 62 -22.49 -17.35 -15.21
CA LEU A 62 -23.63 -16.86 -15.99
C LEU A 62 -23.30 -16.56 -17.47
N LEU A 63 -22.02 -16.47 -17.84
CA LEU A 63 -21.58 -16.00 -19.16
C LEU A 63 -20.82 -17.08 -19.98
N SER A 64 -21.58 -17.91 -20.69
CA SER A 64 -21.38 -18.49 -22.05
C SER A 64 -19.99 -18.82 -22.66
N THR A 65 -18.85 -18.78 -21.98
CA THR A 65 -17.62 -19.50 -22.43
C THR A 65 -16.60 -19.59 -21.30
N PRO A 66 -16.03 -20.78 -21.00
CA PRO A 66 -15.08 -20.97 -19.89
C PRO A 66 -13.85 -20.05 -19.98
N VAL A 67 -13.47 -19.62 -21.19
CA VAL A 67 -12.34 -18.69 -21.41
C VAL A 67 -12.59 -17.31 -20.78
N VAL A 68 -13.81 -16.76 -20.89
CA VAL A 68 -14.14 -15.44 -20.32
C VAL A 68 -14.10 -15.48 -18.80
N ALA A 69 -14.61 -16.57 -18.20
CA ALA A 69 -14.56 -16.78 -16.76
C ALA A 69 -13.11 -16.86 -16.24
N VAL A 70 -12.23 -17.58 -16.94
CA VAL A 70 -10.80 -17.67 -16.58
C VAL A 70 -10.12 -16.31 -16.69
N LEU A 71 -10.32 -15.56 -17.78
CA LEU A 71 -9.71 -14.23 -17.95
C LEU A 71 -10.19 -13.25 -16.88
N ALA A 72 -11.50 -13.24 -16.56
CA ALA A 72 -12.05 -12.42 -15.50
C ALA A 72 -11.45 -12.76 -14.13
N ALA A 73 -11.30 -14.06 -13.81
CA ALA A 73 -10.67 -14.50 -12.58
C ALA A 73 -9.18 -14.10 -12.49
N VAL A 74 -8.44 -14.20 -13.60
CA VAL A 74 -7.03 -13.80 -13.66
C VAL A 74 -6.89 -12.29 -13.46
N CYS A 75 -7.69 -11.47 -14.13
CA CYS A 75 -7.68 -10.01 -13.96
C CYS A 75 -8.08 -9.60 -12.54
N ALA A 76 -9.12 -10.21 -11.97
CA ALA A 76 -9.52 -9.96 -10.59
C ALA A 76 -8.42 -10.35 -9.59
N ALA A 77 -7.76 -11.49 -9.79
CA ALA A 77 -6.64 -11.92 -8.95
C ALA A 77 -5.44 -10.98 -9.07
N ALA A 78 -5.11 -10.52 -10.29
CA ALA A 78 -4.04 -9.56 -10.53
C ALA A 78 -4.33 -8.21 -9.85
N GLY A 79 -5.54 -7.66 -10.03
CA GLY A 79 -5.99 -6.44 -9.38
C GLY A 79 -5.95 -6.56 -7.86
N ALA A 80 -6.46 -7.65 -7.30
CA ALA A 80 -6.42 -7.92 -5.86
C ALA A 80 -4.98 -7.98 -5.32
N ARG A 81 -4.03 -8.58 -6.07
CA ARG A 81 -2.62 -8.59 -5.68
C ARG A 81 -2.01 -7.19 -5.66
N VAL A 82 -2.29 -6.36 -6.67
CA VAL A 82 -1.80 -4.97 -6.72
C VAL A 82 -2.35 -4.14 -5.57
N VAL A 83 -3.64 -4.26 -5.26
CA VAL A 83 -4.26 -3.54 -4.14
C VAL A 83 -3.67 -3.99 -2.80
N ARG A 84 -3.46 -5.31 -2.61
CA ARG A 84 -2.82 -5.84 -1.39
C ARG A 84 -1.40 -5.33 -1.24
N ALA A 85 -0.58 -5.42 -2.29
CA ALA A 85 0.80 -4.91 -2.28
C ALA A 85 0.84 -3.40 -1.98
N ARG A 86 -0.05 -2.60 -2.57
CA ARG A 86 -0.14 -1.17 -2.26
C ARG A 86 -0.60 -0.89 -0.83
N ALA A 87 -1.55 -1.67 -0.31
CA ALA A 87 -2.01 -1.52 1.05
C ALA A 87 -0.90 -1.84 2.07
N GLU A 88 -0.05 -2.82 1.75
CA GLU A 88 1.15 -3.16 2.52
C GLU A 88 2.15 -1.99 2.50
N THR A 89 2.53 -1.49 1.32
CA THR A 89 3.46 -0.34 1.23
C THR A 89 2.93 0.90 1.96
N VAL A 90 1.63 1.18 1.86
CA VAL A 90 1.01 2.32 2.56
C VAL A 90 0.99 2.10 4.08
N ALA A 91 0.81 0.86 4.54
CA ALA A 91 0.85 0.53 5.95
C ALA A 91 2.28 0.67 6.52
N GLU A 92 3.30 0.23 5.78
CA GLU A 92 4.71 0.38 6.15
C GLU A 92 5.11 1.85 6.26
N ASP A 93 4.73 2.66 5.27
CA ASP A 93 4.90 4.11 5.25
C ASP A 93 4.29 4.80 6.47
N ARG A 94 3.08 4.38 6.87
CA ARG A 94 2.40 4.91 8.06
C ARG A 94 3.11 4.52 9.35
N ARG A 95 3.53 3.27 9.49
CA ARG A 95 4.28 2.80 10.66
C ARG A 95 5.62 3.51 10.81
N THR A 96 6.32 3.74 9.69
CA THR A 96 7.59 4.49 9.65
C THR A 96 7.39 5.94 10.09
N ARG A 97 6.33 6.61 9.61
CA ARG A 97 5.96 7.97 10.07
C ARG A 97 5.62 7.99 11.56
N ALA A 98 4.77 7.06 12.01
CA ALA A 98 4.36 6.99 13.41
C ALA A 98 5.55 6.78 14.36
N LEU A 99 6.50 5.91 13.97
CA LEU A 99 7.73 5.73 14.74
C LEU A 99 8.58 7.00 14.76
N ALA A 100 8.82 7.63 13.61
CA ALA A 100 9.58 8.88 13.55
C ALA A 100 8.97 9.99 14.41
N GLU A 101 7.64 10.16 14.38
CA GLU A 101 6.92 11.12 15.22
C GLU A 101 7.07 10.80 16.72
N ALA A 102 6.90 9.53 17.10
CA ALA A 102 7.07 9.11 18.49
C ALA A 102 8.51 9.31 18.99
N LEU A 103 9.51 9.03 18.17
CA LEU A 103 10.91 9.29 18.50
C LEU A 103 11.20 10.79 18.65
N GLY A 104 10.56 11.64 17.85
CA GLY A 104 10.66 13.10 18.00
C GLY A 104 10.14 13.60 19.34
N VAL A 105 9.00 13.06 19.80
CA VAL A 105 8.49 13.31 21.15
C VAL A 105 9.49 12.82 22.20
N LEU A 106 10.03 11.61 22.04
CA LEU A 106 11.01 11.05 22.97
C LEU A 106 12.27 11.93 23.08
N VAL A 107 12.82 12.36 21.94
CA VAL A 107 14.01 13.22 21.90
C VAL A 107 13.74 14.55 22.58
N ALA A 108 12.57 15.16 22.34
CA ALA A 108 12.19 16.42 22.98
C ALA A 108 12.08 16.29 24.51
N GLU A 109 11.41 15.23 24.99
CA GLU A 109 11.21 14.98 26.43
C GLU A 109 12.53 14.59 27.13
N VAL A 110 13.41 13.82 26.49
CA VAL A 110 14.74 13.50 27.07
C VAL A 110 15.62 14.76 27.10
N ARG A 111 15.58 15.61 26.07
CA ARG A 111 16.34 16.87 26.05
C ARG A 111 15.85 17.90 27.06
N SER A 112 14.57 17.86 27.44
CA SER A 112 14.04 18.68 28.54
C SER A 112 14.41 18.15 29.93
N GLY A 113 15.16 17.03 30.00
CA GLY A 113 15.65 16.45 31.25
C GLY A 113 14.68 15.47 31.91
N ARG A 114 13.60 15.05 31.23
CA ARG A 114 12.67 14.09 31.83
C ARG A 114 13.25 12.69 31.92
N PRO A 115 12.89 11.92 32.97
CA PRO A 115 13.28 10.53 33.09
C PRO A 115 12.80 9.71 31.89
N LEU A 116 13.64 8.79 31.41
CA LEU A 116 13.37 7.97 30.23
C LEU A 116 12.04 7.19 30.32
N ALA A 117 11.68 6.71 31.52
CA ALA A 117 10.43 5.95 31.72
C ALA A 117 9.17 6.79 31.44
N GLU A 118 9.20 8.08 31.78
CA GLU A 118 8.13 9.04 31.50
C GLU A 118 8.15 9.48 30.04
N ALA A 119 9.33 9.82 29.52
CA ALA A 119 9.51 10.21 28.13
C ALA A 119 9.05 9.10 27.16
N ALA A 120 9.34 7.84 27.47
CA ALA A 120 8.85 6.68 26.72
C ALA A 120 7.31 6.54 26.78
N GLY A 121 6.71 6.87 27.93
CA GLY A 121 5.26 6.90 28.09
C GLY A 121 4.61 8.00 27.23
N ALA A 122 5.18 9.20 27.24
CA ALA A 122 4.74 10.33 26.41
C ALA A 122 4.88 10.03 24.92
N ALA A 123 6.01 9.48 24.49
CA ALA A 123 6.25 9.05 23.11
C ALA A 123 5.24 7.99 22.65
N ALA A 124 4.91 7.02 23.51
CA ALA A 124 3.92 6.00 23.18
C ALA A 124 2.49 6.56 23.13
N ALA A 125 2.15 7.49 24.03
CA ALA A 125 0.85 8.16 24.04
C ALA A 125 0.66 9.08 22.81
N GLY A 126 1.73 9.72 22.34
CA GLY A 126 1.72 10.55 21.14
C GLY A 126 1.81 9.77 19.82
N CYS A 127 2.02 8.44 19.86
CA CYS A 127 2.21 7.63 18.66
C CYS A 127 0.87 7.40 17.92
N PRO A 128 0.76 7.79 16.63
CA PRO A 128 -0.48 7.63 15.87
C PRO A 128 -0.88 6.19 15.58
N ASP A 129 0.09 5.26 15.59
CA ASP A 129 -0.14 3.84 15.31
C ASP A 129 -0.03 3.00 16.59
N PRO A 130 -1.14 2.43 17.10
CA PRO A 130 -1.15 1.72 18.37
C PRO A 130 -0.36 0.41 18.32
N ALA A 131 -0.19 -0.20 17.13
CA ALA A 131 0.66 -1.38 17.00
C ALA A 131 2.14 -1.03 17.21
N THR A 132 2.61 0.05 16.59
CA THR A 132 3.97 0.59 16.76
C THR A 132 4.20 1.03 18.21
N ALA A 133 3.24 1.73 18.84
CA ALA A 133 3.33 2.16 20.23
C ALA A 133 3.55 1.00 21.21
N ARG A 134 2.80 -0.11 21.05
CA ARG A 134 2.92 -1.30 21.91
C ARG A 134 4.30 -1.95 21.84
N VAL A 135 4.94 -1.92 20.67
CA VAL A 135 6.28 -2.49 20.49
C VAL A 135 7.36 -1.52 20.97
N LEU A 136 7.13 -0.22 20.85
CA LEU A 136 8.10 0.82 21.22
C LEU A 136 8.34 0.89 22.74
N VAL A 137 7.31 0.73 23.56
CA VAL A 137 7.44 0.87 25.03
C VAL A 137 8.42 -0.14 25.65
N PRO A 138 8.32 -1.46 25.39
CA PRO A 138 9.30 -2.43 25.89
C PRO A 138 10.72 -2.15 25.41
N VAL A 139 10.87 -1.76 24.14
CA VAL A 139 12.16 -1.41 23.54
C VAL A 139 12.84 -0.27 24.29
N LEU A 140 12.08 0.78 24.62
CA LEU A 140 12.61 1.95 25.31
C LEU A 140 12.83 1.75 26.80
N ARG A 141 11.99 0.96 27.46
CA ARG A 141 12.07 0.75 28.92
C ARG A 141 13.04 -0.36 29.33
N LEU A 142 13.09 -1.44 28.56
CA LEU A 142 13.86 -2.64 28.89
C LEU A 142 15.15 -2.74 28.06
N GLY A 143 15.29 -1.98 26.97
CA GLY A 143 16.39 -2.16 26.03
C GLY A 143 16.35 -3.51 25.33
N GLU A 144 15.17 -4.16 25.33
CA GLU A 144 14.93 -5.45 24.70
C GLU A 144 14.54 -5.24 23.24
N ALA A 145 15.26 -5.90 22.32
CA ALA A 145 14.88 -5.89 20.92
C ALA A 145 13.61 -6.71 20.72
N PRO A 146 12.61 -6.22 19.96
CA PRO A 146 11.41 -6.98 19.73
C PRO A 146 11.71 -8.17 18.81
N GLN A 147 10.87 -9.20 18.84
CA GLN A 147 10.95 -10.28 17.86
C GLN A 147 10.60 -9.72 16.47
N VAL A 148 11.64 -9.38 15.71
CA VAL A 148 11.52 -8.83 14.36
C VAL A 148 11.10 -9.95 13.42
N ARG A 149 9.95 -9.79 12.77
CA ARG A 149 9.56 -10.71 11.69
C ARG A 149 10.52 -10.53 10.50
N PRO A 150 10.86 -11.62 9.79
CA PRO A 150 11.62 -11.50 8.55
C PRO A 150 10.94 -10.50 7.60
N ARG A 151 11.69 -9.50 7.13
CA ARG A 151 11.24 -8.38 6.29
C ARG A 151 10.38 -7.30 6.97
N ASP A 152 10.33 -7.23 8.30
CA ASP A 152 9.72 -6.06 8.95
C ASP A 152 10.58 -4.81 8.74
N PRO A 153 10.08 -3.77 8.04
CA PRO A 153 10.86 -2.57 7.75
C PRO A 153 11.28 -1.80 9.01
N LEU A 154 10.54 -1.92 10.11
CA LEU A 154 10.88 -1.24 11.38
C LEU A 154 11.89 -2.01 12.23
N GLY A 155 12.07 -3.30 11.97
CA GLY A 155 12.91 -4.19 12.77
C GLY A 155 14.32 -3.64 13.02
N PRO A 156 15.07 -3.24 11.99
CA PRO A 156 16.42 -2.69 12.16
C PRO A 156 16.45 -1.39 12.99
N ALA A 157 15.41 -0.57 12.94
CA ALA A 157 15.32 0.65 13.75
C ALA A 157 15.06 0.31 15.22
N LEU A 158 14.14 -0.61 15.48
CA LEU A 158 13.80 -1.05 16.84
C LEU A 158 14.96 -1.78 17.53
N VAL A 159 15.71 -2.60 16.79
CA VAL A 159 16.95 -3.23 17.29
C VAL A 159 18.01 -2.19 17.64
N ARG A 160 18.19 -1.16 16.79
CA ARG A 160 19.13 -0.06 17.06
C ARG A 160 18.72 0.75 18.29
N LEU A 161 17.43 1.01 18.47
CA LEU A 161 16.90 1.69 19.67
C LEU A 161 17.13 0.88 20.95
N ALA A 162 16.84 -0.42 20.92
CA ALA A 162 17.10 -1.31 22.05
C ALA A 162 18.58 -1.30 22.45
N ALA A 163 19.48 -1.40 21.46
CA ALA A 163 20.92 -1.31 21.69
C ALA A 163 21.35 0.06 22.24
N ALA A 164 20.77 1.16 21.74
CA ALA A 164 21.04 2.51 22.21
C ALA A 164 20.66 2.70 23.68
N VAL A 165 19.51 2.18 24.10
CA VAL A 165 19.05 2.23 25.50
C VAL A 165 20.01 1.48 26.41
N ARG A 166 20.41 0.25 26.05
CA ARG A 166 21.38 -0.52 26.85
C ARG A 166 22.74 0.16 26.92
N LEU A 167 23.22 0.69 25.79
CA LEU A 167 24.53 1.35 25.72
C LEU A 167 24.53 2.63 26.57
N SER A 168 23.48 3.45 26.48
CA SER A 168 23.33 4.65 27.29
C SER A 168 23.26 4.31 28.79
N GLY A 169 22.50 3.27 29.16
CA GLY A 169 22.45 2.80 30.55
C GLY A 169 23.80 2.30 31.09
N ALA A 170 24.61 1.65 30.25
CA ALA A 170 25.92 1.11 30.64
C ALA A 170 27.07 2.13 30.62
N THR A 171 27.01 3.13 29.72
CA THR A 171 28.15 4.05 29.46
C THR A 171 27.85 5.52 29.77
N GLY A 172 26.59 5.87 30.04
CA GLY A 172 26.17 7.27 30.23
C GLY A 172 26.14 8.10 28.95
N CYS A 173 26.31 7.50 27.77
CA CYS A 173 26.28 8.23 26.51
C CYS A 173 24.88 8.84 26.24
N SER A 174 24.84 9.94 25.48
CA SER A 174 23.58 10.66 25.23
C SER A 174 22.59 9.83 24.41
N LEU A 175 21.56 9.31 25.08
CA LEU A 175 20.47 8.59 24.41
C LEU A 175 19.74 9.49 23.41
N ALA A 176 19.55 10.77 23.73
CA ALA A 176 18.88 11.72 22.85
C ALA A 176 19.60 11.89 21.51
N ALA A 177 20.94 11.83 21.50
CA ALA A 177 21.72 11.91 20.26
C ALA A 177 21.49 10.67 19.37
N VAL A 178 21.57 9.48 19.96
CA VAL A 178 21.39 8.22 19.20
C VAL A 178 19.96 8.06 18.70
N VAL A 179 18.96 8.35 19.55
CA VAL A 179 17.54 8.30 19.15
C VAL A 179 17.25 9.34 18.08
N GLY A 180 17.79 10.56 18.20
CA GLY A 180 17.64 11.60 17.17
C GLY A 180 18.22 11.18 15.82
N ALA A 181 19.38 10.50 15.81
CA ALA A 181 19.94 9.94 14.58
C ALA A 181 19.03 8.87 13.94
N VAL A 182 18.38 8.02 14.76
CA VAL A 182 17.41 7.03 14.25
C VAL A 182 16.16 7.73 13.70
N GLU A 183 15.64 8.74 14.38
CA GLU A 183 14.52 9.56 13.91
C GLU A 183 14.84 10.21 12.55
N ASP A 184 16.02 10.80 12.41
CA ASP A 184 16.45 11.47 11.19
C ASP A 184 16.63 10.47 10.02
N ASP A 185 17.15 9.26 10.27
CA ASP A 185 17.19 8.15 9.29
C ASP A 185 15.78 7.81 8.80
N LEU A 186 14.81 7.66 9.71
CA LEU A 186 13.43 7.37 9.34
C LEU A 186 12.78 8.51 8.54
N ARG A 187 13.01 9.76 8.94
CA ARG A 187 12.52 10.95 8.21
C ARG A 187 13.16 11.08 6.83
N ALA A 188 14.46 10.78 6.71
CA ALA A 188 15.16 10.77 5.43
C ALA A 188 14.54 9.75 4.47
N ARG A 189 14.31 8.52 4.92
CA ARG A 189 13.63 7.47 4.13
C ARG A 189 12.26 7.93 3.62
N LEU A 190 11.49 8.60 4.47
CA LEU A 190 10.16 9.12 4.10
C LEU A 190 10.24 10.24 3.05
N ARG A 191 11.26 11.12 3.13
CA ARG A 191 11.53 12.15 2.13
C ARG A 191 11.94 11.54 0.79
N THR A 192 12.91 10.62 0.79
CA THR A 192 13.33 9.90 -0.41
C THR A 192 12.17 9.17 -1.07
N ALA A 193 11.30 8.50 -0.30
CA ALA A 193 10.11 7.86 -0.83
C ALA A 193 9.09 8.85 -1.40
N ALA A 194 9.01 10.08 -0.89
CA ALA A 194 8.16 11.13 -1.44
C ALA A 194 8.73 11.69 -2.76
N GLU A 195 10.04 11.92 -2.82
CA GLU A 195 10.77 12.39 -4.01
C GLU A 195 10.72 11.36 -5.14
N LEU A 196 10.92 10.08 -4.83
CA LEU A 196 10.77 9.01 -5.83
C LEU A 196 9.35 8.98 -6.40
N ARG A 197 8.33 9.18 -5.55
CA ARG A 197 6.92 9.22 -5.99
C ARG A 197 6.62 10.42 -6.89
N SER A 198 7.23 11.58 -6.63
CA SER A 198 7.06 12.75 -7.50
C SER A 198 7.81 12.57 -8.83
N ALA A 199 9.04 12.05 -8.79
CA ALA A 199 9.86 11.80 -9.98
C ALA A 199 9.20 10.82 -10.96
N VAL A 200 8.50 9.78 -10.47
CA VAL A 200 7.80 8.81 -11.32
C VAL A 200 6.39 9.24 -11.73
N ALA A 201 5.90 10.41 -11.32
CA ALA A 201 4.54 10.85 -11.62
C ALA A 201 4.32 11.05 -13.13
N GLY A 202 5.30 11.67 -13.82
CA GLY A 202 5.27 11.91 -15.26
C GLY A 202 5.26 10.60 -16.08
N PRO A 203 6.28 9.73 -15.96
CA PRO A 203 6.32 8.45 -16.67
C PRO A 203 5.09 7.57 -16.39
N ARG A 204 4.55 7.62 -15.16
CA ARG A 204 3.35 6.87 -14.78
C ARG A 204 2.08 7.40 -15.45
N ALA A 205 1.96 8.72 -15.65
CA ALA A 205 0.81 9.30 -16.34
C ALA A 205 0.75 8.80 -17.80
N SER A 206 1.87 8.88 -18.53
CA SER A 206 1.96 8.39 -19.92
C SER A 206 1.71 6.88 -20.02
N ALA A 207 2.27 6.09 -19.08
CA ALA A 207 2.00 4.65 -19.04
C ALA A 207 0.51 4.35 -18.79
N THR A 208 -0.17 5.15 -17.97
CA THR A 208 -1.61 5.00 -17.71
C THR A 208 -2.44 5.36 -18.94
N VAL A 209 -2.04 6.37 -19.71
CA VAL A 209 -2.69 6.73 -20.98
C VAL A 209 -2.54 5.60 -22.01
N LEU A 210 -1.32 5.08 -22.19
CA LEU A 210 -1.04 3.97 -23.10
C LEU A 210 -1.80 2.69 -22.69
N ALA A 211 -1.89 2.41 -21.39
CA ALA A 211 -2.67 1.29 -20.87
C ALA A 211 -4.19 1.46 -21.07
N GLY A 212 -4.69 2.70 -21.15
CA GLY A 212 -6.09 2.99 -21.43
C GLY A 212 -6.48 2.90 -22.91
N LEU A 213 -5.50 2.93 -23.82
CA LEU A 213 -5.73 2.96 -25.27
C LEU A 213 -6.54 1.77 -25.80
N PRO A 214 -6.32 0.51 -25.36
CA PRO A 214 -7.13 -0.63 -25.79
C PRO A 214 -8.61 -0.49 -25.43
N VAL A 215 -8.90 0.03 -24.24
CA VAL A 215 -10.27 0.28 -23.77
C VAL A 215 -10.93 1.37 -24.61
N PHE A 216 -10.18 2.44 -24.91
CA PHE A 216 -10.65 3.50 -25.80
C PHE A 216 -10.95 2.98 -27.21
N GLY A 217 -10.09 2.13 -27.77
CA GLY A 217 -10.31 1.50 -29.07
C GLY A 217 -11.58 0.63 -29.11
N LEU A 218 -11.83 -0.15 -28.05
CA LEU A 218 -13.06 -0.94 -27.91
C LEU A 218 -14.32 -0.06 -27.81
N LEU A 219 -14.26 1.04 -27.08
CA LEU A 219 -15.35 2.00 -26.95
C LEU A 219 -15.66 2.68 -28.29
N MET A 220 -14.63 3.13 -29.01
CA MET A 220 -14.77 3.72 -30.35
C MET A 220 -15.35 2.71 -31.34
N GLY A 221 -14.88 1.46 -31.34
CA GLY A 221 -15.43 0.40 -32.18
C GLY A 221 -16.91 0.13 -31.92
N ALA A 222 -17.32 0.09 -30.65
CA ALA A 222 -18.73 -0.05 -30.27
C ALA A 222 -19.58 1.15 -30.71
N GLY A 223 -19.04 2.37 -30.67
CA GLY A 223 -19.73 3.59 -31.11
C GLY A 223 -20.01 3.65 -32.61
N VAL A 224 -19.16 2.99 -33.43
CA VAL A 224 -19.35 2.87 -34.89
C VAL A 224 -20.36 1.76 -35.26
N GLY A 225 -20.92 1.05 -34.26
CA GLY A 225 -21.89 -0.03 -34.47
C GLY A 225 -21.25 -1.38 -34.81
N ALA A 226 -19.92 -1.50 -34.78
CA ALA A 226 -19.31 -2.82 -34.62
C ALA A 226 -19.75 -3.36 -33.26
N ASP A 227 -19.93 -4.68 -33.14
CA ASP A 227 -20.22 -5.35 -31.87
C ASP A 227 -18.98 -6.17 -31.46
N PRO A 228 -17.87 -5.50 -31.03
CA PRO A 228 -16.58 -6.14 -30.86
C PRO A 228 -16.65 -7.17 -29.74
N TRP A 229 -17.53 -6.94 -28.77
CA TRP A 229 -17.78 -7.84 -27.65
C TRP A 229 -18.36 -9.17 -28.10
N ARG A 230 -19.33 -9.15 -29.02
CA ARG A 230 -19.87 -10.37 -29.61
C ARG A 230 -18.77 -11.13 -30.35
N VAL A 231 -17.99 -10.44 -31.19
CA VAL A 231 -16.90 -11.08 -31.94
C VAL A 231 -15.84 -11.68 -31.00
N LEU A 232 -15.38 -10.94 -29.99
CA LEU A 232 -14.34 -11.41 -29.05
C LEU A 232 -14.78 -12.61 -28.20
N THR A 233 -16.06 -12.67 -27.82
CA THR A 233 -16.57 -13.70 -26.91
C THR A 233 -17.18 -14.91 -27.62
N THR A 234 -17.67 -14.76 -28.84
CA THR A 234 -18.37 -15.85 -29.55
C THR A 234 -17.60 -16.39 -30.75
N THR A 235 -16.53 -15.74 -31.20
CA THR A 235 -15.73 -16.22 -32.35
C THR A 235 -14.35 -16.70 -31.92
N THR A 236 -13.89 -17.81 -32.49
CA THR A 236 -12.54 -18.37 -32.24
C THR A 236 -11.40 -17.36 -32.44
N PRO A 237 -11.30 -16.64 -33.58
CA PRO A 237 -10.24 -15.64 -33.75
C PRO A 237 -10.35 -14.48 -32.75
N GLY A 238 -11.56 -14.06 -32.38
CA GLY A 238 -11.79 -13.04 -31.36
C GLY A 238 -11.33 -13.49 -29.97
N THR A 239 -11.60 -14.74 -29.60
CA THR A 239 -11.16 -15.31 -28.31
C THR A 239 -9.64 -15.45 -28.26
N VAL A 240 -8.99 -15.86 -29.35
CA VAL A 240 -7.51 -15.93 -29.43
C VAL A 240 -6.90 -14.53 -29.25
N LEU A 241 -7.44 -13.52 -29.91
CA LEU A 241 -6.97 -12.14 -29.80
C LEU A 241 -7.14 -11.60 -28.37
N LEU A 242 -8.27 -11.92 -27.72
CA LEU A 242 -8.54 -11.55 -26.33
C LEU A 242 -7.51 -12.16 -25.37
N VAL A 243 -7.25 -13.46 -25.51
CA VAL A 243 -6.26 -14.17 -24.68
C VAL A 243 -4.86 -13.60 -24.89
N LEU A 244 -4.47 -13.32 -26.14
CA LEU A 244 -3.19 -12.70 -26.45
C LEU A 244 -3.07 -11.29 -25.85
N GLY A 245 -4.10 -10.46 -25.97
CA GLY A 245 -4.11 -9.10 -25.41
C GLY A 245 -3.94 -9.10 -23.89
N VAL A 246 -4.73 -9.90 -23.17
CA VAL A 246 -4.62 -10.03 -21.71
C VAL A 246 -3.26 -10.63 -21.33
N GLY A 247 -2.77 -11.62 -22.07
CA GLY A 247 -1.46 -12.22 -21.86
C GLY A 247 -0.33 -11.20 -21.99
N LEU A 248 -0.36 -10.36 -23.03
CA LEU A 248 0.63 -9.31 -23.24
C LEU A 248 0.59 -8.25 -22.13
N GLU A 249 -0.61 -7.84 -21.71
CA GLU A 249 -0.78 -6.84 -20.65
C GLU A 249 -0.25 -7.37 -19.30
N LEU A 250 -0.58 -8.61 -18.94
CA LEU A 250 -0.06 -9.27 -17.74
C LEU A 250 1.46 -9.46 -17.80
N ALA A 251 2.00 -9.81 -18.97
CA ALA A 251 3.44 -9.91 -19.17
C ALA A 251 4.13 -8.54 -18.99
N GLY A 252 3.55 -7.47 -19.54
CA GLY A 252 4.05 -6.10 -19.36
C GLY A 252 4.04 -5.65 -17.89
N LEU A 253 2.97 -5.95 -17.16
CA LEU A 253 2.87 -5.68 -15.72
C LEU A 253 3.90 -6.48 -14.91
N ALA A 254 4.06 -7.77 -15.21
CA ALA A 254 5.03 -8.65 -14.55
C ALA A 254 6.47 -8.21 -14.82
N TRP A 255 6.76 -7.77 -16.05
CA TRP A 255 8.08 -7.26 -16.42
C TRP A 255 8.38 -5.93 -15.71
N SER A 256 7.42 -5.00 -15.70
CA SER A 256 7.56 -3.73 -14.98
C SER A 256 7.80 -3.95 -13.49
N ALA A 257 7.04 -4.85 -12.86
CA ALA A 257 7.22 -5.20 -11.45
C ALA A 257 8.60 -5.84 -11.19
N ARG A 258 9.10 -6.68 -12.11
CA ARG A 258 10.46 -7.25 -12.03
C ARG A 258 11.55 -6.21 -12.17
N LEU A 259 11.40 -5.23 -13.07
CA LEU A 259 12.39 -4.16 -13.25
C LEU A 259 12.54 -3.34 -11.96
N VAL A 260 11.41 -2.91 -11.39
CA VAL A 260 11.40 -2.16 -10.12
C VAL A 260 11.98 -3.00 -8.98
N GLY A 261 11.62 -4.29 -8.91
CA GLY A 261 12.14 -5.19 -7.89
C GLY A 261 13.65 -5.47 -7.98
N ARG A 262 14.28 -5.32 -9.15
CA ARG A 262 15.74 -5.45 -9.32
C ARG A 262 16.47 -4.21 -8.82
N VAL A 263 15.96 -3.02 -9.11
CA VAL A 263 16.58 -1.75 -8.67
C VAL A 263 16.58 -1.61 -7.15
N VAL A 264 15.54 -2.10 -6.47
CA VAL A 264 15.44 -2.01 -4.99
C VAL A 264 16.36 -3.01 -4.26
N ARG A 265 16.91 -4.01 -4.96
CA ARG A 265 17.82 -5.01 -4.38
C ARG A 265 19.28 -4.83 -4.77
N GLY A 266 19.56 -3.93 -5.72
CA GLY A 266 20.90 -3.64 -6.22
C GLY A 266 21.57 -2.49 -5.49
#